data_AF-A0A9X0F714-F1
#
_entry.id   AF-A0A9X0F714-F1
#
_cell.length_a   1.000
_cell.length_b   1.000
_cell.length_c   1.000
_cell.angle_alpha   90.00
_cell.angle_beta   90.00
_cell.angle_gamma   90.00
#
_symmetry.space_group_name_H-M   'P 1'
#
loop_
_entity.id
_entity.type
_entity.pdbx_description
1 polymer ?
#
loop_
_entity_poly.entity_id
_entity_poly.type
_entity_poly.pdbx_seq_one_letter_code
_entity_poly.pdbx_strand_id
1 'polypeptide(L)' 'MELVNTLQKTDRVIIMVPPFSQVFVTFYSSSGELLSSKVLSNTSSYPVSMYALNEIESELFEVKLKPLLL' A
#
# COMPACT_ATOMS: atom_id res chain seq x y z
N MET A 1 -10.39 0.90 -14.90
CA MET A 1 -9.62 0.76 -13.65
C MET A 1 -10.61 0.46 -12.56
N GLU A 2 -10.60 -0.76 -12.00
CA GLU A 2 -11.38 -1.06 -10.80
C GLU A 2 -10.70 -0.39 -9.60
N LEU A 3 -11.38 0.57 -8.97
CA LEU A 3 -11.01 1.06 -7.65
C LEU A 3 -11.44 0.00 -6.63
N VAL A 4 -10.49 -0.72 -6.04
CA VAL A 4 -10.76 -1.58 -4.88
C VAL A 4 -10.75 -0.71 -3.64
N ASN A 5 -11.91 -0.13 -3.30
CA ASN A 5 -12.09 0.63 -2.06
C ASN A 5 -12.58 -0.31 -0.95
N THR A 6 -11.66 -0.90 -0.20
CA THR A 6 -11.99 -1.58 1.06
C THR A 6 -12.00 -0.55 2.19
N LEU A 7 -13.19 -0.16 2.65
CA LEU A 7 -13.38 0.59 3.90
C LEU A 7 -13.02 -0.34 5.07
N GLN A 8 -11.76 -0.28 5.49
CA GLN A 8 -11.30 -0.91 6.73
C GLN A 8 -10.66 0.17 7.58
N LYS A 9 -11.22 0.41 8.77
CA LYS A 9 -10.58 1.23 9.79
C LYS A 9 -9.35 0.46 10.27
N THR A 10 -8.18 0.80 9.76
CA THR A 10 -6.94 0.12 10.08
C THR A 10 -5.78 1.10 10.09
N ASP A 11 -4.89 0.91 11.05
CA ASP A 11 -3.57 1.55 11.09
C ASP A 11 -2.58 0.83 10.16
N ARG A 12 -2.88 -0.40 9.74
CA ARG A 12 -1.96 -1.25 8.98
C ARG A 12 -2.63 -1.95 7.82
N VAL A 13 -1.92 -2.07 6.70
CA VAL A 13 -2.34 -2.89 5.56
C VAL A 13 -1.24 -3.88 5.24
N ILE A 14 -1.59 -5.17 5.18
CA ILE A 14 -0.69 -6.24 4.77
C ILE A 14 -0.85 -6.44 3.27
N ILE A 15 0.26 -6.37 2.54
CA ILE A 15 0.30 -6.51 1.09
C ILE A 15 1.29 -7.60 0.72
N MET A 16 0.88 -8.46 -0.20
CA MET A 16 1.78 -9.39 -0.87
C MET A 16 2.50 -8.64 -2.00
N VAL A 17 3.76 -8.28 -1.80
CA VAL A 17 4.56 -7.52 -2.76
C VAL A 17 5.20 -8.50 -3.77
N PRO A 18 4.90 -8.39 -5.08
CA PRO A 18 5.48 -9.26 -6.09
C PRO A 18 7.02 -9.20 -6.15
N PRO A 19 7.68 -10.23 -6.69
CA PRO A 19 9.13 -10.19 -6.96
C PRO A 19 9.55 -8.96 -7.74
N PHE A 20 10.73 -8.42 -7.43
CA PHE A 20 11.35 -7.29 -8.14
C PHE A 20 10.37 -6.13 -8.41
N SER A 21 9.66 -5.69 -7.37
CA SER A 21 8.65 -4.64 -7.50
C SER A 21 8.59 -3.73 -6.28
N GLN A 22 7.99 -2.57 -6.49
CA GLN A 22 7.63 -1.62 -5.45
C GLN A 22 6.12 -1.47 -5.41
N VAL A 23 5.57 -1.43 -4.21
CA VAL A 23 4.18 -1.10 -3.97
C VAL A 23 4.13 0.21 -3.19
N PHE A 24 3.46 1.21 -3.77
CA PHE A 24 3.15 2.47 -3.13
C PHE A 24 1.79 2.34 -2.47
N VAL A 25 1.75 2.54 -1.15
CA VAL A 25 0.53 2.55 -0.36
C VAL A 25 0.28 3.97 0.07
N THR A 26 -0.86 4.52 -0.30
CA THR A 26 -1.27 5.88 0.06
C THR A 26 -2.51 5.81 0.92
N PHE A 27 -2.45 6.45 2.09
CA PHE A 27 -3.54 6.46 3.06
C PHE A 27 -4.31 7.78 3.00
N TYR A 28 -5.62 7.70 3.11
CA TYR A 28 -6.52 8.85 3.04
C TYR A 28 -7.50 8.87 4.23
N SER A 29 -7.96 10.08 4.57
CA SER A 29 -9.09 10.28 5.47
C SER A 29 -10.41 9.94 4.77
N SER A 30 -11.52 9.91 5.51
CA SER A 30 -12.87 9.78 4.95
C SER A 30 -13.23 10.88 3.94
N SER A 31 -12.66 12.08 4.09
CA SER A 31 -12.88 13.19 3.16
C SER A 31 -12.03 13.11 1.89
N GLY A 32 -11.17 12.09 1.77
CA GLY A 32 -10.23 11.93 0.65
C GLY A 32 -8.95 12.74 0.79
N GLU A 33 -8.69 13.33 1.96
CA GLU A 33 -7.44 14.03 2.24
C GLU A 33 -6.29 13.02 2.37
N LEU A 34 -5.13 13.35 1.78
CA LEU A 34 -3.92 12.56 1.92
C LEU A 34 -3.41 12.60 3.37
N LEU A 35 -3.33 11.45 4.02
CA LEU A 35 -2.76 11.33 5.37
C LEU A 35 -1.28 10.98 5.33
N SER A 36 -0.91 9.92 4.59
CA SER A 36 0.48 9.49 4.48
C SER A 36 0.72 8.60 3.26
N SER A 37 1.98 8.30 2.96
CA SER A 37 2.35 7.35 1.91
C SER A 37 3.55 6.52 2.34
N LYS A 38 3.55 5.24 1.98
CA LYS A 38 4.62 4.27 2.26
C LYS A 38 5.01 3.55 0.97
N VAL A 39 6.28 3.18 0.88
CA VAL A 39 6.82 2.39 -0.24
C VAL A 39 7.30 1.06 0.31
N LEU A 40 6.72 -0.03 -0.17
CA LEU A 40 7.13 -1.39 0.12
C LEU A 40 7.95 -1.89 -1.07
N SER A 41 9.22 -2.23 -0.86
CA SER A 41 10.11 -2.69 -1.94
C SER A 41 10.47 -4.16 -1.73
N ASN A 42 10.26 -4.96 -2.77
CA ASN A 42 10.69 -6.34 -2.82
C ASN A 42 11.76 -6.50 -3.92
N THR A 43 13.00 -6.70 -3.50
CA THR A 43 14.14 -6.98 -4.38
C THR A 43 14.45 -8.47 -4.51
N SER A 44 13.65 -9.33 -3.89
CA SER A 44 13.80 -10.78 -3.95
C SER A 44 13.07 -11.38 -5.16
N SER A 45 13.41 -12.63 -5.47
CA SER A 45 12.81 -13.41 -6.57
C SER A 45 11.48 -14.09 -6.21
N TYR A 46 10.97 -13.89 -5.00
CA TYR A 46 9.73 -14.50 -4.50
C TYR A 46 8.78 -13.43 -3.93
N PRO A 47 7.45 -13.66 -3.91
CA PRO A 47 6.52 -12.74 -3.26
C PRO A 47 6.82 -12.61 -1.76
N VAL A 48 6.78 -11.40 -1.24
CA VAL A 48 7.01 -11.13 0.19
C VAL A 48 5.79 -10.45 0.79
N SER A 49 5.31 -10.94 1.92
CA SER A 49 4.29 -10.25 2.71
C SER A 49 4.94 -9.13 3.50
N MET A 50 4.50 -7.89 3.28
CA MET A 50 4.98 -6.70 3.96
C MET A 50 3.77 -5.91 4.48
N TYR A 51 3.98 -5.06 5.49
CA TYR A 51 2.93 -4.17 5.96
C TYR A 51 3.31 -2.71 5.78
N ALA A 52 2.32 -1.89 5.41
CA ALA A 52 2.39 -0.44 5.47
C ALA A 52 1.62 0.01 6.72
N LEU A 53 2.28 0.76 7.59
CA LEU A 53 1.71 1.34 8.80
C LEU A 53 1.44 2.84 8.59
N ASN A 54 0.23 3.27 8.91
CA ASN A 54 -0.15 4.66 9.07
C ASN A 54 -0.21 4.98 10.58
N GLU A 55 0.42 6.06 11.01
CA GLU A 55 0.45 6.48 12.43
C GLU A 55 -0.89 7.05 12.91
N ILE A 56 -1.76 7.38 11.95
CA ILE A 56 -3.11 7.88 12.18
C ILE A 56 -4.08 6.82 11.60
N GLU A 57 -5.22 6.59 12.25
CA GLU A 57 -6.23 5.72 11.68
C GLU A 57 -6.69 6.27 10.32
N SER A 58 -6.60 5.44 9.28
CA SER A 58 -7.15 5.72 7.95
C SER A 58 -8.38 4.85 7.69
N GLU A 59 -9.31 5.41 6.92
CA GLU A 59 -10.50 4.68 6.47
C GLU A 59 -10.35 4.15 5.03
N LEU A 60 -9.47 4.79 4.25
CA LEU A 60 -9.24 4.50 2.85
C LEU A 60 -7.74 4.39 2.57
N PHE A 61 -7.38 3.51 1.64
CA PHE A 61 -6.04 3.42 1.09
C PHE A 61 -6.06 3.09 -0.40
N GLU A 62 -5.06 3.56 -1.12
CA GLU A 62 -4.80 3.20 -2.52
C GLU A 62 -3.47 2.44 -2.61
N VAL A 63 -3.41 1.49 -3.53
CA VAL A 63 -2.20 0.70 -3.79
C VAL A 63 -1.82 0.85 -5.26
N LYS A 64 -0.58 1.27 -5.52
CA LYS A 64 0.01 1.30 -6.87
C LYS A 64 1.24 0.40 -6.94
N LEU A 65 1.22 -0.56 -7.85
CA LEU A 65 2.36 -1.44 -8.15
C LEU A 65 3.25 -0.82 -9.22
N LYS A 66 4.56 -0.89 -9.02
CA LYS A 66 5.59 -0.50 -10.00
C LYS A 66 6.67 -1.57 -10.06
N PRO A 67 6.93 -2.19 -11.23
CA PRO A 67 8.08 -3.08 -11.39
C PRO A 67 9.40 -2.34 -11.16
N LEU A 68 10.37 -3.01 -10.54
CA LEU A 68 11.76 -2.55 -10.55
C LEU A 68 12.33 -2.87 -11.93
N LEU A 69 12.68 -1.85 -12.69
CA LEU A 69 13.47 -2.03 -13.91
C LEU A 69 14.89 -2.40 -13.44
N LEU A 70 15.24 -3.67 -13.57
CA LEU A 70 16.61 -4.16 -13.43
C LEU A 70 17.38 -3.92 -14.74
#